data_AF-D5RJ97-F1
#
_entry.id   AF-D5RJ97-F1
#
_cell.length_a   1.000
_cell.length_b   1.000
_cell.length_c   1.000
_cell.angle_alpha   90.00
_cell.angle_beta   90.00
_cell.angle_gamma   90.00
#
_symmetry.space_group_name_H-M   'P 1'
#
loop_
_entity.id
_entity.type
_entity.pdbx_description
1 polymer ?
#
loop_
_entity_poly.entity_id
_entity_poly.type
_entity_poly.pdbx_seq_one_letter_code
_entity_poly.pdbx_strand_id
1 'polypeptide(L)'
;MDLSERSRSRDAMWATCANFLLLCNFEVTTADCLAENDALLDAWQEQFGAQCWHLLGRSAQAFLARRHKEAVDLIDQARHVEADNPFEIPTLQKSMHCVLPWEEMRWEALTTTAAPAPAWELDLRHEVARGSVVHLCAADAGYFAKFGEAFVRSALKAGFSDLIHLHVVNPDARSRELVNLIHGLPGIKVNFSFSEYRDQPHTKAYYATARFIFASRVMDLYGCDLLISDIDVALQQDAKDFALQFAGADVGVRVRPVKNYFPWKTVIVNLVYLRNCEASRNALSYVGKYFWLIVGDKSRSEIWGVDQSAFFFAVTLQPDATPILDMNKLSDRYVSFAGNDKIAWASRILSN
;
A
#
# COMPACT_ATOMS: atom_id res chain seq x y z
N MET A 1 -31.36 -26.12 18.05
CA MET A 1 -30.25 -26.39 17.12
C MET A 1 -29.07 -26.84 17.95
N ASP A 2 -28.68 -28.10 17.78
CA ASP A 2 -27.66 -28.78 18.56
C ASP A 2 -26.28 -28.14 18.31
N LEU A 3 -25.40 -28.13 19.32
CA LEU A 3 -24.01 -27.66 19.18
C LEU A 3 -23.25 -28.48 18.13
N SER A 4 -23.64 -29.74 17.93
CA SER A 4 -23.09 -30.61 16.88
C SER A 4 -23.50 -30.20 15.46
N GLU A 5 -24.74 -29.71 15.27
CA GLU A 5 -25.23 -29.15 14.00
C GLU A 5 -24.57 -27.80 13.70
N ARG A 6 -24.39 -26.95 14.72
CA ARG A 6 -23.66 -25.68 14.58
C ARG A 6 -22.22 -25.93 14.13
N SER A 7 -21.52 -26.90 14.70
CA SER A 7 -20.14 -27.24 14.30
C SER A 7 -20.08 -27.74 12.84
N ARG A 8 -20.97 -28.65 12.43
CA ARG A 8 -21.00 -29.16 11.05
C ARG A 8 -21.37 -28.10 10.03
N SER A 9 -22.31 -27.20 10.38
CA SER A 9 -22.66 -26.05 9.53
C SER A 9 -21.48 -25.08 9.38
N ARG A 10 -20.71 -24.87 10.46
CA ARG A 10 -19.53 -24.01 10.47
C ARG A 10 -18.39 -24.58 9.61
N ASP A 11 -18.15 -25.89 9.64
CA ASP A 11 -17.07 -26.51 8.86
C ASP A 11 -17.43 -26.59 7.36
N ALA A 12 -18.69 -26.85 7.02
CA ALA A 12 -19.19 -26.75 5.65
C ALA A 12 -19.19 -25.29 5.13
N MET A 13 -19.55 -24.34 6.00
CA MET A 13 -19.44 -22.91 5.73
C MET A 13 -17.98 -22.50 5.53
N TRP A 14 -17.04 -23.01 6.32
CA TRP A 14 -15.60 -22.76 6.15
C TRP A 14 -15.06 -23.32 4.84
N ALA A 15 -15.43 -24.55 4.46
CA ALA A 15 -15.02 -25.14 3.19
C ALA A 15 -15.56 -24.32 2.00
N THR A 16 -16.78 -23.77 2.11
CA THR A 16 -17.40 -23.02 1.02
C THR A 16 -17.00 -21.54 1.01
N CYS A 17 -16.76 -20.92 2.17
CA CYS A 17 -16.10 -19.62 2.29
C CYS A 17 -14.66 -19.69 1.81
N ALA A 18 -13.94 -20.78 2.12
CA ALA A 18 -12.64 -21.05 1.55
C ALA A 18 -12.77 -21.20 0.03
N ASN A 19 -13.78 -21.88 -0.51
CA ASN A 19 -14.02 -21.93 -1.96
C ASN A 19 -14.37 -20.57 -2.56
N PHE A 20 -15.21 -19.74 -1.94
CA PHE A 20 -15.51 -18.38 -2.41
C PHE A 20 -14.28 -17.48 -2.35
N LEU A 21 -13.46 -17.60 -1.30
CA LEU A 21 -12.23 -16.82 -1.13
C LEU A 21 -11.06 -17.36 -1.96
N LEU A 22 -11.06 -18.65 -2.27
CA LEU A 22 -10.22 -19.30 -3.27
C LEU A 22 -10.65 -18.84 -4.65
N LEU A 23 -11.94 -18.79 -4.97
CA LEU A 23 -12.47 -18.17 -6.20
C LEU A 23 -12.14 -16.67 -6.25
N CYS A 24 -12.12 -15.98 -5.10
CA CYS A 24 -11.65 -14.61 -5.00
C CYS A 24 -10.12 -14.45 -5.06
N ASN A 25 -9.36 -15.55 -4.97
CA ASN A 25 -7.89 -15.60 -5.05
C ASN A 25 -7.38 -16.26 -6.35
N PHE A 26 -8.22 -16.98 -7.09
CA PHE A 26 -7.87 -17.75 -8.29
C PHE A 26 -8.53 -17.19 -9.56
N GLU A 27 -7.88 -17.48 -10.68
CA GLU A 27 -8.09 -16.83 -11.99
C GLU A 27 -9.37 -17.25 -12.74
N VAL A 28 -10.49 -17.56 -12.08
CA VAL A 28 -11.68 -18.09 -12.77
C VAL A 28 -12.90 -17.21 -12.48
N THR A 29 -13.29 -16.36 -13.43
CA THR A 29 -14.61 -15.70 -13.43
C THR A 29 -15.08 -15.44 -14.87
N THR A 30 -16.08 -16.20 -15.31
CA THR A 30 -16.99 -15.84 -16.42
C THR A 30 -18.24 -15.16 -15.84
N ALA A 31 -19.09 -14.57 -16.68
CA ALA A 31 -20.39 -14.00 -16.25
C ALA A 31 -21.26 -15.05 -15.52
N ASP A 32 -21.18 -16.31 -15.91
CA ASP A 32 -21.90 -17.42 -15.30
C ASP A 32 -21.47 -17.65 -13.84
N CYS A 33 -20.17 -17.51 -13.54
CA CYS A 33 -19.68 -17.59 -12.16
C CYS A 33 -20.25 -16.48 -11.27
N LEU A 34 -20.56 -15.30 -11.81
CA LEU A 34 -21.15 -14.20 -11.03
C LEU A 34 -22.62 -14.47 -10.68
N ALA A 35 -23.39 -15.01 -11.61
CA ALA A 35 -24.79 -15.36 -11.40
C ALA A 35 -24.96 -16.55 -10.42
N GLU A 36 -24.10 -17.57 -10.52
CA GLU A 36 -24.06 -18.66 -9.55
C GLU A 36 -23.68 -18.14 -8.15
N ASN A 37 -22.75 -17.19 -8.07
CA ASN A 37 -22.39 -16.54 -6.81
C ASN A 37 -23.55 -15.72 -6.21
N ASP A 38 -24.38 -15.06 -7.01
CA ASP A 38 -25.56 -14.32 -6.53
C ASP A 38 -26.56 -15.23 -5.83
N ALA A 39 -26.96 -16.31 -6.50
CA ALA A 39 -27.92 -17.27 -5.94
C ALA A 39 -27.38 -17.93 -4.66
N LEU A 40 -26.08 -18.22 -4.62
CA LEU A 40 -25.42 -18.74 -3.42
C LEU A 40 -25.43 -17.71 -2.28
N LEU A 41 -25.07 -16.45 -2.55
CA LEU A 41 -25.06 -15.38 -1.55
C LEU A 41 -26.48 -15.12 -1.00
N ASP A 42 -27.51 -15.15 -1.83
CA ASP A 42 -28.91 -14.98 -1.42
C ASP A 42 -29.40 -16.14 -0.55
N ALA A 43 -29.23 -17.38 -1.00
CA ALA A 43 -29.61 -18.57 -0.23
C ALA A 43 -28.94 -18.58 1.16
N TRP A 44 -27.70 -18.10 1.21
CA TRP A 44 -26.93 -17.96 2.43
C TRP A 44 -27.44 -16.87 3.36
N GLN A 45 -27.78 -15.70 2.84
CA GLN A 45 -28.39 -14.64 3.62
C GLN A 45 -29.75 -15.09 4.19
N GLU A 46 -30.54 -15.82 3.41
CA GLU A 46 -31.81 -16.38 3.86
C GLU A 46 -31.61 -17.40 5.00
N GLN A 47 -30.60 -18.27 4.89
CA GLN A 47 -30.35 -19.32 5.87
C GLN A 47 -29.69 -18.81 7.17
N PHE A 48 -28.75 -17.86 7.07
CA PHE A 48 -27.87 -17.48 8.19
C PHE A 48 -27.98 -16.00 8.59
N GLY A 49 -28.81 -15.21 7.90
CA GLY A 49 -28.82 -13.76 8.02
C GLY A 49 -27.60 -13.10 7.38
N ALA A 50 -27.49 -11.77 7.52
CA ALA A 50 -26.33 -11.04 7.03
C ALA A 50 -25.08 -11.37 7.86
N GLN A 51 -24.10 -12.00 7.22
CA GLN A 51 -22.79 -12.32 7.79
C GLN A 51 -21.71 -11.47 7.14
N CYS A 52 -20.58 -11.27 7.82
CA CYS A 52 -19.45 -10.47 7.33
C CYS A 52 -18.99 -10.93 5.93
N TRP A 53 -18.81 -12.24 5.71
CA TRP A 53 -18.38 -12.77 4.41
C TRP A 53 -19.42 -12.58 3.30
N HIS A 54 -20.72 -12.60 3.62
CA HIS A 54 -21.79 -12.35 2.65
C HIS A 54 -21.69 -10.90 2.15
N LEU A 55 -21.55 -9.96 3.08
CA LEU A 55 -21.40 -8.54 2.78
C LEU A 55 -20.11 -8.26 1.99
N LEU A 56 -19.00 -8.93 2.33
CA LEU A 56 -17.75 -8.85 1.55
C LEU A 56 -17.90 -9.42 0.14
N GLY A 57 -18.67 -10.50 -0.03
CA GLY A 57 -18.97 -11.07 -1.35
C GLY A 57 -19.84 -10.14 -2.20
N ARG A 58 -20.87 -9.54 -1.60
CA ARG A 58 -21.69 -8.49 -2.25
C ARG A 58 -20.85 -7.27 -2.60
N SER A 59 -19.94 -6.85 -1.73
CA SER A 59 -19.00 -5.76 -1.99
C SER A 59 -18.14 -6.05 -3.21
N ALA A 60 -17.57 -7.26 -3.29
CA ALA A 60 -16.78 -7.71 -4.42
C ALA A 60 -17.54 -7.58 -5.76
N GLN A 61 -18.81 -8.00 -5.79
CA GLN A 61 -19.67 -7.87 -6.96
C GLN A 61 -19.96 -6.39 -7.32
N ALA A 62 -20.20 -5.56 -6.31
CA ALA A 62 -20.39 -4.13 -6.51
C ALA A 62 -19.12 -3.47 -7.09
N PHE A 63 -17.92 -3.84 -6.66
CA PHE A 63 -16.66 -3.38 -7.26
C PHE A 63 -16.54 -3.76 -8.74
N LEU A 64 -16.85 -5.02 -9.11
CA LEU A 64 -16.81 -5.47 -10.51
C LEU A 64 -17.79 -4.68 -11.40
N ALA A 65 -18.95 -4.38 -10.86
CA ALA A 65 -19.97 -3.57 -11.53
C ALA A 65 -19.66 -2.06 -11.52
N ARG A 66 -18.49 -1.64 -11.03
CA ARG A 66 -18.08 -0.22 -10.84
C ARG A 66 -19.04 0.58 -9.95
N ARG A 67 -19.78 -0.10 -9.07
CA ARG A 67 -20.66 0.50 -8.05
C ARG A 67 -19.88 0.74 -6.76
N HIS A 68 -18.82 1.56 -6.83
CA HIS A 68 -17.85 1.71 -5.73
C HIS A 68 -18.46 2.18 -4.41
N LYS A 69 -19.45 3.09 -4.45
CA LYS A 69 -20.17 3.53 -3.24
C LYS A 69 -20.81 2.35 -2.51
N GLU A 70 -21.58 1.55 -3.22
CA GLU A 70 -22.26 0.39 -2.64
C GLU A 70 -21.26 -0.64 -2.11
N ALA A 71 -20.17 -0.88 -2.85
CA ALA A 71 -19.14 -1.81 -2.40
C ALA A 71 -18.52 -1.38 -1.06
N VAL A 72 -18.24 -0.09 -0.91
CA VAL A 72 -17.71 0.50 0.32
C VAL A 72 -18.73 0.43 1.46
N ASP A 73 -20.00 0.76 1.19
CA ASP A 73 -21.06 0.70 2.20
C ASP A 73 -21.23 -0.74 2.72
N LEU A 74 -21.10 -1.73 1.85
CA LEU A 74 -21.13 -3.15 2.21
C LEU A 74 -19.91 -3.58 3.03
N ILE A 75 -18.71 -3.05 2.75
CA ILE A 75 -17.51 -3.27 3.57
C ILE A 75 -17.69 -2.68 4.98
N ASP A 76 -18.23 -1.47 5.08
CA ASP A 76 -18.47 -0.86 6.39
C ASP A 76 -19.55 -1.62 7.17
N GLN A 77 -20.61 -2.10 6.52
CA GLN A 77 -21.58 -3.02 7.15
C GLN A 77 -20.90 -4.30 7.62
N ALA A 78 -20.01 -4.89 6.80
CA ALA A 78 -19.28 -6.11 7.16
C ALA A 78 -18.42 -5.92 8.41
N ARG A 79 -17.81 -4.73 8.56
CA ARG A 79 -17.05 -4.34 9.76
C ARG A 79 -17.90 -4.29 11.01
N HIS A 80 -19.12 -3.76 10.93
CA HIS A 80 -20.04 -3.73 12.07
C HIS A 80 -20.54 -5.13 12.44
N VAL A 81 -20.89 -5.95 11.45
CA VAL A 81 -21.31 -7.35 11.68
C VAL A 81 -20.18 -8.19 12.28
N GLU A 82 -18.93 -7.95 11.88
CA GLU A 82 -17.77 -8.65 12.44
C GLU A 82 -17.55 -8.34 13.93
N ALA A 83 -17.78 -7.09 14.35
CA ALA A 83 -17.67 -6.72 15.76
C ALA A 83 -18.65 -7.51 16.65
N ASP A 84 -19.83 -7.86 16.11
CA ASP A 84 -20.84 -8.66 16.81
C ASP A 84 -20.62 -10.18 16.63
N ASN A 85 -19.97 -10.60 15.54
CA ASN A 85 -19.73 -12.00 15.20
C ASN A 85 -18.35 -12.17 14.52
N PRO A 86 -17.26 -12.30 15.31
CA PRO A 86 -15.90 -12.29 14.78
C PRO A 86 -15.64 -13.53 13.92
N PHE A 87 -14.90 -13.31 12.83
CA PHE A 87 -14.55 -14.36 11.87
C PHE A 87 -13.05 -14.35 11.60
N GLU A 88 -12.44 -15.55 11.60
CA GLU A 88 -10.99 -15.72 11.60
C GLU A 88 -10.38 -15.77 10.19
N ILE A 89 -10.50 -14.71 9.39
CA ILE A 89 -9.58 -14.51 8.25
C ILE A 89 -8.76 -13.24 8.45
N PRO A 90 -7.60 -13.38 9.12
CA PRO A 90 -6.83 -12.24 9.61
C PRO A 90 -6.41 -11.24 8.54
N THR A 91 -6.18 -11.67 7.30
CA THR A 91 -5.72 -10.77 6.22
C THR A 91 -6.84 -9.91 5.63
N LEU A 92 -8.07 -10.44 5.58
CA LEU A 92 -9.24 -9.70 5.11
C LEU A 92 -9.76 -8.77 6.21
N GLN A 93 -9.84 -9.26 7.44
CA GLN A 93 -10.31 -8.51 8.60
C GLN A 93 -9.51 -7.21 8.76
N LYS A 94 -8.18 -7.30 8.86
CA LYS A 94 -7.30 -6.13 9.07
C LYS A 94 -7.40 -5.07 7.97
N SER A 95 -7.62 -5.51 6.72
CA SER A 95 -7.71 -4.61 5.57
C SER A 95 -9.12 -4.02 5.41
N MET A 96 -10.16 -4.74 5.82
CA MET A 96 -11.53 -4.25 5.90
C MET A 96 -11.64 -3.05 6.85
N HIS A 97 -10.95 -3.10 8.00
CA HIS A 97 -10.85 -1.97 8.92
C HIS A 97 -10.05 -0.78 8.36
N CYS A 98 -9.46 -0.88 7.17
CA CYS A 98 -8.79 0.24 6.51
C CYS A 98 -9.71 0.99 5.54
N VAL A 99 -10.97 0.57 5.33
CA VAL A 99 -11.90 1.24 4.42
C VAL A 99 -12.73 2.28 5.17
N LEU A 100 -12.72 3.51 4.66
CA LEU A 100 -13.56 4.60 5.15
C LEU A 100 -14.96 4.51 4.51
N PRO A 101 -16.01 5.02 5.17
CA PRO A 101 -17.31 5.24 4.53
C PRO A 101 -17.17 6.09 3.27
N TRP A 102 -18.03 5.86 2.26
CA TRP A 102 -17.94 6.56 0.96
C TRP A 102 -17.95 8.08 1.10
N GLU A 103 -18.78 8.59 2.00
CA GLU A 103 -18.93 10.02 2.26
C GLU A 103 -17.65 10.67 2.80
N GLU A 104 -16.83 9.90 3.53
CA GLU A 104 -15.54 10.35 4.06
C GLU A 104 -14.40 10.21 3.03
N MET A 105 -14.61 9.45 1.96
CA MET A 105 -13.64 9.23 0.87
C MET A 105 -13.80 10.20 -0.29
N ARG A 106 -14.78 11.11 -0.26
CA ARG A 106 -14.99 12.05 -1.36
C ARG A 106 -13.71 12.84 -1.65
N TRP A 107 -13.33 12.88 -2.93
CA TRP A 107 -12.08 13.48 -3.39
C TRP A 107 -11.94 14.92 -2.89
N GLU A 108 -13.00 15.71 -2.96
CA GLU A 108 -13.03 17.10 -2.50
C GLU A 108 -12.83 17.22 -0.98
N ALA A 109 -13.41 16.29 -0.21
CA ALA A 109 -13.23 16.24 1.25
C ALA A 109 -11.75 15.96 1.61
N LEU A 110 -11.09 15.11 0.81
CA LEU A 110 -9.71 14.68 1.07
C LEU A 110 -8.63 15.47 0.34
N THR A 111 -8.98 16.49 -0.45
CA THR A 111 -7.98 17.35 -1.14
C THR A 111 -7.98 18.81 -0.71
N THR A 112 -9.03 19.30 -0.04
CA THR A 112 -9.17 20.74 0.31
C THR A 112 -8.39 21.21 1.54
N THR A 113 -8.19 20.35 2.54
CA THR A 113 -7.36 20.62 3.73
C THR A 113 -5.91 20.10 3.59
N ALA A 114 -4.98 20.44 4.49
CA ALA A 114 -3.68 19.76 4.52
C ALA A 114 -3.72 18.59 5.50
N ALA A 115 -3.13 17.44 5.15
CA ALA A 115 -2.94 16.36 6.11
C ALA A 115 -1.99 16.80 7.25
N PRO A 116 -2.16 16.30 8.49
CA PRO A 116 -1.15 16.42 9.52
C PRO A 116 0.21 15.95 8.98
N ALA A 117 1.21 16.79 9.19
CA ALA A 117 2.51 16.58 8.60
C ALA A 117 3.53 16.57 9.76
N PRO A 118 4.00 15.39 10.21
CA PRO A 118 4.87 15.27 11.37
C PRO A 118 6.15 16.10 11.21
N ALA A 119 6.76 16.56 12.30
CA ALA A 119 8.07 17.20 12.20
C ALA A 119 9.10 16.19 11.63
N TRP A 120 10.06 16.70 10.86
CA TRP A 120 11.18 15.89 10.39
C TRP A 120 12.52 16.62 10.52
N GLU A 121 13.56 15.86 10.82
CA GLU A 121 14.97 16.26 10.80
C GLU A 121 15.56 15.86 9.44
N LEU A 122 16.49 16.65 8.91
CA LEU A 122 17.14 16.39 7.61
C LEU A 122 18.65 16.18 7.81
N ASP A 123 19.21 15.17 7.13
CA ASP A 123 20.66 14.99 6.94
C ASP A 123 20.92 14.92 5.43
N LEU A 124 21.29 16.08 4.87
CA LEU A 124 21.49 16.28 3.44
C LEU A 124 22.99 16.44 3.16
N ARG A 125 23.59 15.47 2.48
CA ARG A 125 25.02 15.47 2.12
C ARG A 125 25.27 15.50 0.62
N HIS A 126 24.21 15.33 -0.18
CA HIS A 126 24.30 15.32 -1.64
C HIS A 126 23.22 16.22 -2.26
N GLU A 127 23.60 16.92 -3.32
CA GLU A 127 22.68 17.68 -4.16
C GLU A 127 22.01 16.78 -5.20
N VAL A 128 20.84 17.22 -5.70
CA VAL A 128 20.10 16.55 -6.77
C VAL A 128 20.33 17.30 -8.08
N ALA A 129 20.63 16.57 -9.15
CA ALA A 129 20.75 17.17 -10.47
C ALA A 129 19.37 17.52 -11.02
N ARG A 130 19.27 18.62 -11.78
CA ARG A 130 18.01 19.02 -12.41
C ARG A 130 17.54 17.94 -13.40
N GLY A 131 16.28 17.56 -13.30
CA GLY A 131 15.68 16.53 -14.17
C GLY A 131 16.04 15.09 -13.78
N SER A 132 16.65 14.89 -12.60
CA SER A 132 16.77 13.57 -11.97
C SER A 132 15.44 13.09 -11.39
N VAL A 133 15.39 11.79 -11.10
CA VAL A 133 14.35 11.20 -10.27
C VAL A 133 14.94 10.87 -8.90
N VAL A 134 14.20 11.11 -7.83
CA VAL A 134 14.62 10.72 -6.48
C VAL A 134 13.96 9.41 -6.11
N HIS A 135 14.74 8.44 -5.69
CA HIS A 135 14.20 7.20 -5.15
C HIS A 135 13.95 7.36 -3.64
N LEU A 136 12.70 7.26 -3.22
CA LEU A 136 12.27 7.43 -1.84
C LEU A 136 11.86 6.09 -1.21
N CYS A 137 12.45 5.79 -0.06
CA CYS A 137 12.00 4.72 0.83
C CYS A 137 11.74 5.26 2.23
N ALA A 138 10.88 4.58 2.98
CA ALA A 138 10.73 4.82 4.41
C ALA A 138 10.70 3.51 5.20
N ALA A 139 11.21 3.54 6.42
CA ALA A 139 11.21 2.41 7.34
C ALA A 139 11.31 2.88 8.79
N ASP A 140 10.85 2.09 9.75
CA ASP A 140 11.23 2.29 11.14
C ASP A 140 12.70 1.91 11.37
N ALA A 141 13.29 2.38 12.47
CA ALA A 141 14.69 2.10 12.82
C ALA A 141 15.05 0.61 12.79
N GLY A 142 14.17 -0.28 13.27
CA GLY A 142 14.41 -1.71 13.31
C GLY A 142 14.41 -2.36 11.94
N TYR A 143 13.51 -1.92 11.04
CA TYR A 143 13.46 -2.41 9.66
C TYR A 143 14.57 -1.80 8.81
N PHE A 144 14.90 -0.52 9.02
CA PHE A 144 16.06 0.13 8.41
C PHE A 144 17.38 -0.56 8.77
N ALA A 145 17.57 -0.93 10.05
CA ALA A 145 18.75 -1.67 10.49
C ALA A 145 18.91 -3.06 9.84
N LYS A 146 17.83 -3.64 9.31
CA LYS A 146 17.85 -4.94 8.63
C LYS A 146 18.11 -4.81 7.12
N PHE A 147 17.56 -3.78 6.49
CA PHE A 147 17.48 -3.72 5.02
C PHE A 147 18.15 -2.50 4.40
N GLY A 148 18.42 -1.42 5.14
CA GLY A 148 18.92 -0.16 4.60
C GLY A 148 20.25 -0.29 3.85
N GLU A 149 21.23 -0.98 4.41
CA GLU A 149 22.51 -1.20 3.74
C GLU A 149 22.37 -2.11 2.51
N ALA A 150 21.61 -3.21 2.62
CA ALA A 150 21.37 -4.11 1.50
C ALA A 150 20.67 -3.39 0.34
N PHE A 151 19.67 -2.56 0.65
CA PHE A 151 18.98 -1.72 -0.32
C PHE A 151 19.97 -0.80 -1.06
N VAL A 152 20.78 -0.03 -0.33
CA VAL A 152 21.75 0.90 -0.93
C VAL A 152 22.84 0.18 -1.74
N ARG A 153 23.36 -0.95 -1.25
CA ARG A 153 24.34 -1.75 -2.00
C ARG A 153 23.74 -2.35 -3.27
N SER A 154 22.46 -2.71 -3.26
CA SER A 154 21.77 -3.14 -4.48
C SER A 154 21.72 -2.03 -5.54
N ALA A 155 21.52 -0.77 -5.11
CA ALA A 155 21.57 0.39 -5.98
C ALA A 155 22.96 0.59 -6.59
N LEU A 156 24.02 0.54 -5.77
CA LEU A 156 25.40 0.61 -6.25
C LEU A 156 25.70 -0.47 -7.30
N LYS A 157 25.27 -1.71 -7.05
CA LYS A 157 25.45 -2.83 -7.99
C LYS A 157 24.66 -2.64 -9.29
N ALA A 158 23.51 -1.99 -9.22
CA ALA A 158 22.68 -1.65 -10.38
C ALA A 158 23.20 -0.43 -11.16
N GLY A 159 24.31 0.20 -10.75
CA GLY A 159 24.88 1.38 -11.40
C GLY A 159 24.09 2.66 -11.13
N PHE A 160 23.36 2.71 -10.01
CA PHE A 160 22.47 3.82 -9.67
C PHE A 160 23.24 5.13 -9.45
N SER A 161 22.83 6.17 -10.18
CA SER A 161 23.52 7.47 -10.24
C SER A 161 22.70 8.64 -9.68
N ASP A 162 21.39 8.45 -9.58
CA ASP A 162 20.42 9.37 -9.00
C ASP A 162 20.43 9.34 -7.45
N LEU A 163 19.76 10.32 -6.84
CA LEU A 163 19.67 10.42 -5.39
C LEU A 163 18.69 9.38 -4.82
N ILE A 164 19.11 8.69 -3.78
CA ILE A 164 18.23 7.95 -2.88
C ILE A 164 17.93 8.84 -1.65
N HIS A 165 16.66 8.97 -1.31
CA HIS A 165 16.22 9.57 -0.05
C HIS A 165 15.63 8.48 0.86
N LEU A 166 16.22 8.29 2.04
CA LEU A 166 15.74 7.32 3.03
C LEU A 166 15.15 8.04 4.24
N HIS A 167 13.86 7.83 4.47
CA HIS A 167 13.18 8.34 5.66
C HIS A 167 13.18 7.29 6.78
N VAL A 168 13.74 7.62 7.95
CA VAL A 168 13.80 6.72 9.10
C VAL A 168 12.87 7.20 10.21
N VAL A 169 11.86 6.40 10.51
CA VAL A 169 10.91 6.67 11.60
C VAL A 169 11.45 6.11 12.91
N ASN A 170 11.30 6.88 13.99
CA ASN A 170 11.73 6.51 15.34
C ASN A 170 13.22 6.13 15.41
N PRO A 171 14.15 6.94 14.88
CA PRO A 171 15.57 6.59 14.84
C PRO A 171 16.10 6.26 16.25
N ASP A 172 16.97 5.26 16.31
CA ASP A 172 17.78 4.92 17.47
C ASP A 172 19.28 5.07 17.16
N ALA A 173 20.14 4.86 18.17
CA ALA A 173 21.59 4.98 18.01
C ALA A 173 22.12 4.08 16.87
N ARG A 174 21.63 2.85 16.76
CA ARG A 174 22.04 1.89 15.74
C ARG A 174 21.67 2.37 14.33
N SER A 175 20.47 2.90 14.14
CA SER A 175 20.05 3.47 12.86
C SER A 175 20.89 4.70 12.48
N ARG A 176 21.28 5.54 13.43
CA ARG A 176 22.16 6.70 13.18
C ARG A 176 23.60 6.28 12.84
N GLU A 177 24.13 5.24 13.46
CA GLU A 177 25.40 4.64 13.06
C GLU A 177 25.35 4.10 11.62
N LEU A 178 24.25 3.43 11.26
CA LEU A 178 24.04 2.90 9.92
C LEU A 178 23.94 4.01 8.86
N VAL A 179 23.31 5.15 9.19
CA VAL A 179 23.30 6.34 8.32
C VAL A 179 24.73 6.79 7.99
N ASN A 180 25.60 6.89 9.00
CA ASN A 180 27.00 7.27 8.79
C ASN A 180 27.76 6.25 7.94
N LEU A 181 27.52 4.95 8.16
CA LEU A 181 28.10 3.89 7.34
C LEU A 181 27.66 4.02 5.87
N ILE A 182 26.36 4.22 5.63
CA ILE A 182 25.80 4.35 4.27
C ILE A 182 26.35 5.59 3.56
N HIS A 183 26.47 6.73 4.24
CA HIS A 183 27.10 7.92 3.66
C HIS A 183 28.58 7.71 3.31
N GLY A 184 29.27 6.79 4.00
CA GLY A 184 30.65 6.44 3.71
C GLY A 184 30.82 5.53 2.48
N LEU A 185 29.74 5.01 1.89
CA LEU A 185 29.83 4.15 0.71
C LEU A 185 30.21 4.98 -0.53
N PRO A 186 31.31 4.63 -1.23
CA PRO A 186 31.74 5.41 -2.39
C PRO A 186 30.79 5.22 -3.58
N GLY A 187 30.51 6.31 -4.28
CA GLY A 187 29.78 6.29 -5.54
C GLY A 187 28.25 6.32 -5.43
N ILE A 188 27.69 6.37 -4.22
CA ILE A 188 26.24 6.54 -4.02
C ILE A 188 25.92 7.97 -3.55
N LYS A 189 24.76 8.48 -3.97
CA LYS A 189 24.15 9.70 -3.42
C LYS A 189 22.97 9.29 -2.55
N VAL A 190 23.11 9.43 -1.24
CA VAL A 190 22.02 9.12 -0.30
C VAL A 190 21.82 10.29 0.65
N ASN A 191 20.59 10.75 0.80
CA ASN A 191 20.20 11.70 1.83
C ASN A 191 19.19 11.04 2.78
N PHE A 192 19.07 11.60 3.98
CA PHE A 192 18.17 11.08 5.00
C PHE A 192 17.23 12.14 5.53
N SER A 193 16.09 11.66 6.01
CA SER A 193 15.24 12.41 6.92
C SER A 193 14.74 11.51 8.05
N PHE A 194 14.34 12.12 9.16
CA PHE A 194 13.94 11.41 10.36
C PHE A 194 12.64 11.97 10.92
N SER A 195 11.78 11.12 11.47
CA SER A 195 10.60 11.56 12.22
C SER A 195 10.33 10.69 13.43
N GLU A 196 9.50 11.18 14.34
CA GLU A 196 9.04 10.44 15.51
C GLU A 196 7.54 10.10 15.38
N TYR A 197 7.22 8.87 15.74
CA TYR A 197 5.88 8.28 15.81
C TYR A 197 5.87 7.18 16.87
N ARG A 198 6.16 7.56 18.12
CA ARG A 198 6.17 6.66 19.29
C ARG A 198 4.85 6.71 20.04
N ASP A 199 4.49 5.59 20.65
CA ASP A 199 3.32 5.47 21.55
C ASP A 199 1.98 5.85 20.90
N GLN A 200 1.91 5.80 19.58
CA GLN A 200 0.70 6.04 18.79
C GLN A 200 0.06 4.71 18.37
N PRO A 201 -1.26 4.68 18.15
CA PRO A 201 -1.92 3.50 17.60
C PRO A 201 -1.44 3.20 16.18
N HIS A 202 -1.57 1.94 15.78
CA HIS A 202 -1.35 1.47 14.40
C HIS A 202 0.05 1.78 13.83
N THR A 203 1.10 1.75 14.67
CA THR A 203 2.49 2.02 14.28
C THR A 203 2.94 1.29 13.02
N LYS A 204 2.59 0.00 12.88
CA LYS A 204 2.94 -0.79 11.67
C LYS A 204 2.34 -0.20 10.38
N ALA A 205 1.09 0.26 10.42
CA ALA A 205 0.46 0.89 9.27
C ALA A 205 1.09 2.27 8.98
N TYR A 206 1.46 3.02 10.03
CA TYR A 206 2.22 4.26 9.86
C TYR A 206 3.56 3.99 9.15
N TYR A 207 4.34 3.00 9.60
CA TYR A 207 5.64 2.70 9.00
C TYR A 207 5.54 2.36 7.51
N ALA A 208 4.53 1.58 7.10
CA ALA A 208 4.28 1.28 5.68
C ALA A 208 3.85 2.52 4.88
N THR A 209 3.09 3.43 5.50
CA THR A 209 2.52 4.62 4.85
C THR A 209 3.46 5.83 4.87
N ALA A 210 4.46 5.85 5.74
CA ALA A 210 5.35 7.00 5.98
C ALA A 210 5.99 7.53 4.70
N ARG A 211 6.41 6.65 3.79
CA ARG A 211 6.97 7.03 2.48
C ARG A 211 6.07 7.95 1.66
N PHE A 212 4.75 7.81 1.80
CA PHE A 212 3.77 8.65 1.09
C PHE A 212 3.41 9.90 1.89
N ILE A 213 3.39 9.82 3.22
CA ILE A 213 3.18 10.99 4.10
C ILE A 213 4.28 12.03 3.88
N PHE A 214 5.53 11.59 3.70
CA PHE A 214 6.67 12.50 3.48
C PHE A 214 6.94 12.82 2.00
N ALA A 215 6.39 12.06 1.05
CA ALA A 215 6.68 12.21 -0.37
C ALA A 215 6.50 13.63 -0.91
N SER A 216 5.43 14.34 -0.55
CA SER A 216 5.22 15.71 -1.08
C SER A 216 6.31 16.67 -0.61
N ARG A 217 6.82 16.50 0.62
CA ARG A 217 7.91 17.32 1.13
C ARG A 217 9.24 16.97 0.49
N VAL A 218 9.44 15.69 0.15
CA VAL A 218 10.60 15.24 -0.62
C VAL A 218 10.55 15.82 -2.04
N MET A 219 9.37 15.87 -2.66
CA MET A 219 9.17 16.58 -3.94
C MET A 219 9.48 18.07 -3.82
N ASP A 220 9.05 18.73 -2.74
CA ASP A 220 9.34 20.15 -2.51
C ASP A 220 10.83 20.40 -2.27
N LEU A 221 11.48 19.52 -1.51
CA LEU A 221 12.89 19.62 -1.16
C LEU A 221 13.79 19.51 -2.40
N TYR A 222 13.48 18.61 -3.32
CA TYR A 222 14.34 18.32 -4.47
C TYR A 222 13.83 18.86 -5.81
N GLY A 223 12.56 19.27 -5.89
CA GLY A 223 11.95 19.71 -7.14
C GLY A 223 11.89 18.63 -8.22
N CYS A 224 11.93 17.35 -7.85
CA CYS A 224 12.07 16.21 -8.76
C CYS A 224 10.91 15.21 -8.66
N ASP A 225 10.75 14.41 -9.70
CA ASP A 225 9.86 13.25 -9.70
C ASP A 225 10.34 12.21 -8.68
N LEU A 226 9.42 11.36 -8.21
CA LEU A 226 9.72 10.30 -7.24
C LEU A 226 9.48 8.91 -7.81
N LEU A 227 10.40 8.00 -7.50
CA LEU A 227 10.14 6.57 -7.45
C LEU A 227 10.10 6.16 -5.98
N ILE A 228 9.01 5.55 -5.54
CA ILE A 228 8.79 5.19 -4.14
C ILE A 228 8.67 3.68 -4.04
N SER A 229 9.43 3.02 -3.17
CA SER A 229 9.29 1.57 -2.95
C SER A 229 9.29 1.15 -1.48
N ASP A 230 9.08 -0.14 -1.22
CA ASP A 230 9.49 -0.74 0.06
C ASP A 230 11.02 -0.73 0.17
N ILE A 231 11.55 -0.78 1.39
CA ILE A 231 13.00 -0.88 1.62
C ILE A 231 13.54 -2.31 1.42
N ASP A 232 12.67 -3.32 1.40
CA ASP A 232 13.01 -4.74 1.25
C ASP A 232 12.96 -5.21 -0.22
N VAL A 233 13.44 -4.36 -1.10
CA VAL A 233 13.58 -4.60 -2.53
C VAL A 233 15.02 -4.37 -2.98
N ALA A 234 15.41 -4.98 -4.10
CA ALA A 234 16.71 -4.71 -4.73
C ALA A 234 16.48 -3.97 -6.03
N LEU A 235 17.14 -2.83 -6.16
CA LEU A 235 17.16 -2.08 -7.41
C LEU A 235 17.92 -2.90 -8.46
N GLN A 236 17.36 -2.95 -9.67
CA GLN A 236 17.91 -3.74 -10.79
C GLN A 236 18.50 -2.87 -11.91
N GLN A 237 18.18 -1.58 -11.92
CA GLN A 237 18.67 -0.60 -12.89
C GLN A 237 18.61 0.82 -12.31
N ASP A 238 19.15 1.79 -13.03
CA ASP A 238 19.13 3.21 -12.66
C ASP A 238 17.69 3.79 -12.68
N ALA A 239 17.40 4.72 -11.76
CA ALA A 239 16.07 5.34 -11.65
C ALA A 239 15.72 6.18 -12.87
N LYS A 240 16.69 6.92 -13.42
CA LYS A 240 16.46 7.80 -14.56
C LYS A 240 16.02 7.01 -15.76
N ASP A 241 16.72 5.92 -16.06
CA ASP A 241 16.42 5.07 -17.21
C ASP A 241 15.04 4.42 -17.08
N PHE A 242 14.68 3.99 -15.86
CA PHE A 242 13.34 3.47 -15.61
C PHE A 242 12.26 4.55 -15.71
N ALA A 243 12.54 5.76 -15.21
CA ALA A 243 11.60 6.88 -15.22
C ALA A 243 11.21 7.34 -16.64
N LEU A 244 12.07 7.14 -17.64
CA LEU A 244 11.76 7.44 -19.05
C LEU A 244 10.53 6.67 -19.56
N GLN A 245 10.21 5.52 -18.98
CA GLN A 245 9.05 4.70 -19.36
C GLN A 245 7.71 5.31 -18.89
N PHE A 246 7.75 6.33 -18.03
CA PHE A 246 6.58 7.04 -17.53
C PHE A 246 6.32 8.35 -18.28
N ALA A 247 6.97 8.55 -19.44
CA ALA A 247 6.75 9.74 -20.25
C ALA A 247 5.24 9.93 -20.55
N GLY A 248 4.69 11.05 -20.07
CA GLY A 248 3.26 11.39 -20.22
C GLY A 248 2.34 10.82 -19.13
N ALA A 249 2.87 10.08 -18.15
CA ALA A 249 2.14 9.66 -16.97
C ALA A 249 2.41 10.61 -15.79
N ASP A 250 1.40 10.82 -14.95
CA ASP A 250 1.51 11.60 -13.71
C ASP A 250 1.73 10.67 -12.53
N VAL A 251 1.08 9.50 -12.57
CA VAL A 251 1.13 8.46 -11.55
C VAL A 251 1.37 7.12 -12.23
N GLY A 252 2.36 6.37 -11.73
CA GLY A 252 2.59 4.99 -12.10
C GLY A 252 2.37 4.07 -10.91
N VAL A 253 1.49 3.09 -11.03
CA VAL A 253 1.21 2.08 -10.00
C VAL A 253 1.03 0.72 -10.65
N ARG A 254 1.19 -0.35 -9.87
CA ARG A 254 0.80 -1.69 -10.34
C ARG A 254 -0.66 -1.95 -10.03
N VAL A 255 -1.42 -2.25 -11.06
CA VAL A 255 -2.83 -2.67 -10.91
C VAL A 255 -2.89 -4.17 -11.10
N ARG A 256 -3.30 -4.92 -10.08
CA ARG A 256 -3.52 -6.35 -10.25
C ARG A 256 -4.58 -6.56 -11.33
N PRO A 257 -4.38 -7.53 -12.24
CA PRO A 257 -5.40 -7.87 -13.23
C PRO A 257 -6.74 -8.16 -12.54
N VAL A 258 -7.82 -7.91 -13.30
CA VAL A 258 -9.25 -7.69 -12.98
C VAL A 258 -9.94 -8.63 -11.96
N LYS A 259 -9.22 -9.57 -11.34
CA LYS A 259 -9.73 -10.62 -10.45
C LYS A 259 -9.45 -10.37 -8.97
N ASN A 260 -9.22 -9.11 -8.57
CA ASN A 260 -9.03 -8.72 -7.18
C ASN A 260 -10.12 -7.73 -6.77
N TYR A 261 -10.95 -8.17 -5.82
CA TYR A 261 -12.28 -7.61 -5.56
C TYR A 261 -12.33 -6.58 -4.41
N PHE A 262 -11.17 -6.18 -3.89
CA PHE A 262 -11.08 -5.30 -2.73
C PHE A 262 -10.01 -4.23 -2.94
N PRO A 263 -10.21 -3.00 -2.40
CA PRO A 263 -9.29 -1.88 -2.55
C PRO A 263 -7.82 -2.23 -2.28
N TRP A 264 -7.56 -2.91 -1.16
CA TRP A 264 -6.22 -3.33 -0.72
C TRP A 264 -5.60 -4.47 -1.54
N LYS A 265 -6.33 -5.06 -2.49
CA LYS A 265 -5.78 -6.07 -3.40
C LYS A 265 -5.64 -5.54 -4.83
N THR A 266 -6.35 -4.49 -5.22
CA THR A 266 -6.37 -4.02 -6.60
C THR A 266 -5.11 -3.23 -6.96
N VAL A 267 -4.68 -2.29 -6.10
CA VAL A 267 -3.44 -1.52 -6.31
C VAL A 267 -2.34 -2.04 -5.40
N ILE A 268 -1.16 -2.30 -5.97
CA ILE A 268 0.04 -2.65 -5.22
C ILE A 268 0.97 -1.43 -5.20
N VAL A 269 1.28 -0.94 -4.00
CA VAL A 269 2.10 0.26 -3.79
C VAL A 269 3.52 -0.03 -3.31
N ASN A 270 4.01 -1.25 -3.58
CA ASN A 270 5.41 -1.62 -3.30
C ASN A 270 6.41 -0.94 -4.24
N LEU A 271 5.92 -0.38 -5.35
CA LEU A 271 6.62 0.51 -6.24
C LEU A 271 5.60 1.48 -6.86
N VAL A 272 5.86 2.77 -6.73
CA VAL A 272 5.01 3.86 -7.25
C VAL A 272 5.90 4.90 -7.92
N TYR A 273 5.53 5.34 -9.11
CA TYR A 273 6.10 6.54 -9.74
C TYR A 273 5.15 7.72 -9.54
N LEU A 274 5.70 8.89 -9.21
CA LEU A 274 4.95 10.13 -9.08
C LEU A 274 5.73 11.26 -9.75
N ARG A 275 5.16 11.81 -10.81
CA ARG A 275 5.66 13.04 -11.42
C ARG A 275 5.51 14.21 -10.44
N ASN A 276 6.46 15.13 -10.41
CA ASN A 276 6.35 16.35 -9.61
C ASN A 276 5.35 17.33 -10.24
N CYS A 277 4.06 17.04 -10.08
CA CYS A 277 2.96 17.82 -10.62
C CYS A 277 1.77 17.83 -9.65
N GLU A 278 0.78 18.66 -9.94
CA GLU A 278 -0.40 18.85 -9.08
C GLU A 278 -1.19 17.55 -8.87
N ALA A 279 -1.39 16.75 -9.93
CA ALA A 279 -2.16 15.51 -9.84
C ALA A 279 -1.54 14.51 -8.84
N SER A 280 -0.22 14.30 -8.91
CA SER A 280 0.50 13.40 -8.01
C SER A 280 0.55 13.94 -6.58
N ARG A 281 0.63 15.27 -6.41
CA ARG A 281 0.54 15.93 -5.09
C ARG A 281 -0.85 15.76 -4.48
N ASN A 282 -1.90 15.85 -5.28
CA ASN A 282 -3.26 15.60 -4.82
C ASN A 282 -3.45 14.13 -4.40
N ALA A 283 -2.88 13.16 -5.14
CA ALA A 283 -2.86 11.75 -4.70
C ALA A 283 -2.15 11.58 -3.35
N LEU A 284 -0.98 12.21 -3.16
CA LEU A 284 -0.25 12.15 -1.89
C LEU A 284 -1.03 12.79 -0.74
N SER A 285 -1.66 13.94 -0.98
CA SER A 285 -2.54 14.59 0.01
C SER A 285 -3.71 13.69 0.38
N TYR A 286 -4.36 13.07 -0.61
CA TYR A 286 -5.44 12.11 -0.41
C TYR A 286 -4.96 10.95 0.49
N VAL A 287 -3.82 10.34 0.15
CA VAL A 287 -3.26 9.22 0.91
C VAL A 287 -2.93 9.59 2.35
N GLY A 288 -2.31 10.75 2.55
CA GLY A 288 -1.99 11.25 3.89
C GLY A 288 -3.25 11.46 4.75
N LYS A 289 -4.28 12.12 4.22
CA LYS A 289 -5.52 12.33 4.99
C LYS A 289 -6.29 11.06 5.24
N TYR A 290 -6.39 10.20 4.23
CA TYR A 290 -7.01 8.89 4.36
C TYR A 290 -6.42 8.13 5.54
N PHE A 291 -5.08 8.10 5.61
CA PHE A 291 -4.36 7.49 6.71
C PHE A 291 -4.73 8.10 8.07
N TRP A 292 -4.70 9.43 8.19
CA TRP A 292 -5.00 10.10 9.47
C TRP A 292 -6.45 9.96 9.92
N LEU A 293 -7.41 9.88 9.00
CA LEU A 293 -8.80 9.58 9.33
C LEU A 293 -8.94 8.15 9.89
N ILE A 294 -8.34 7.17 9.23
CA ILE A 294 -8.36 5.78 9.70
C ILE A 294 -7.70 5.65 11.08
N VAL A 295 -6.54 6.27 11.29
CA VAL A 295 -5.80 6.17 12.56
C VAL A 295 -6.44 6.98 13.68
N GLY A 296 -7.19 8.05 13.34
CA GLY A 296 -7.94 8.85 14.31
C GLY A 296 -9.17 8.13 14.87
N ASP A 297 -9.72 7.16 14.15
CA ASP A 297 -10.88 6.37 14.57
C ASP A 297 -10.47 5.24 15.53
N LYS A 298 -10.63 5.50 16.83
CA LYS A 298 -10.31 4.57 17.92
C LYS A 298 -11.17 3.30 17.94
N SER A 299 -12.26 3.23 17.15
CA SER A 299 -13.05 2.00 17.03
C SER A 299 -12.37 0.96 16.15
N ARG A 300 -11.31 1.33 15.43
CA ARG A 300 -10.58 0.43 14.53
C ARG A 300 -9.43 -0.25 15.29
N SER A 301 -9.32 -1.56 15.15
CA SER A 301 -8.22 -2.36 15.69
C SER A 301 -7.48 -3.10 14.58
N GLU A 302 -6.18 -3.30 14.76
CA GLU A 302 -5.33 -4.12 13.88
C GLU A 302 -5.31 -3.75 12.38
N ILE A 303 -5.45 -2.47 12.02
CA ILE A 303 -5.43 -2.04 10.61
C ILE A 303 -4.14 -2.46 9.85
N TRP A 304 -4.30 -2.93 8.62
CA TRP A 304 -3.19 -3.27 7.71
C TRP A 304 -3.56 -3.04 6.25
N GLY A 305 -2.61 -2.61 5.42
CA GLY A 305 -2.86 -2.30 4.00
C GLY A 305 -3.61 -0.96 3.79
N VAL A 306 -3.46 -0.03 4.74
CA VAL A 306 -4.00 1.34 4.64
C VAL A 306 -3.40 2.05 3.43
N ASP A 307 -2.10 1.91 3.20
CA ASP A 307 -1.38 2.52 2.08
C ASP A 307 -1.93 2.04 0.73
N GLN A 308 -2.14 0.74 0.55
CA GLN A 308 -2.75 0.17 -0.65
C GLN A 308 -4.19 0.65 -0.86
N SER A 309 -5.00 0.65 0.20
CA SER A 309 -6.40 1.10 0.13
C SER A 309 -6.48 2.58 -0.22
N ALA A 310 -5.67 3.40 0.46
CA ALA A 310 -5.59 4.84 0.24
C ALA A 310 -5.19 5.16 -1.20
N PHE A 311 -4.18 4.47 -1.75
CA PHE A 311 -3.77 4.66 -3.14
C PHE A 311 -4.79 4.14 -4.15
N PHE A 312 -5.47 3.02 -3.86
CA PHE A 312 -6.55 2.55 -4.70
C PHE A 312 -7.60 3.64 -4.90
N PHE A 313 -8.07 4.25 -3.80
CA PHE A 313 -9.04 5.33 -3.90
C PHE A 313 -8.44 6.62 -4.47
N ALA A 314 -7.17 6.93 -4.16
CA ALA A 314 -6.51 8.08 -4.75
C ALA A 314 -6.44 7.98 -6.29
N VAL A 315 -6.23 6.77 -6.82
CA VAL A 315 -6.18 6.52 -8.26
C VAL A 315 -7.58 6.39 -8.86
N THR A 316 -8.53 5.82 -8.13
CA THR A 316 -9.90 5.54 -8.62
C THR A 316 -10.80 6.78 -8.60
N LEU A 317 -10.61 7.69 -7.63
CA LEU A 317 -11.44 8.88 -7.44
C LEU A 317 -10.78 10.14 -8.01
N GLN A 318 -9.59 10.02 -8.61
CA GLN A 318 -8.96 11.12 -9.33
C GLN A 318 -9.82 11.55 -10.52
N PRO A 319 -9.74 12.83 -10.95
CA PRO A 319 -10.38 13.26 -12.18
C PRO A 319 -9.90 12.43 -13.38
N ASP A 320 -10.84 12.03 -14.26
CA ASP A 320 -10.61 11.15 -15.42
C ASP A 320 -9.46 11.61 -16.34
N ALA A 321 -9.13 12.90 -16.33
CA ALA A 321 -8.04 13.47 -17.12
C ALA A 321 -6.63 13.16 -16.58
N THR A 322 -6.50 12.54 -15.40
CA THR A 322 -5.19 12.27 -14.78
C THR A 322 -4.51 11.08 -15.47
N PRO A 323 -3.34 11.27 -16.10
CA PRO A 323 -2.64 10.17 -16.78
C PRO A 323 -2.07 9.15 -15.78
N ILE A 324 -2.73 8.00 -15.64
CA ILE A 324 -2.31 6.90 -14.77
C ILE A 324 -1.76 5.76 -15.63
N LEU A 325 -0.55 5.31 -15.33
CA LEU A 325 0.09 4.17 -15.98
C LEU A 325 0.04 2.92 -15.09
N ASP A 326 -0.51 1.83 -15.64
CA ASP A 326 -0.36 0.50 -15.05
C ASP A 326 1.03 -0.06 -15.35
N MET A 327 1.87 -0.11 -14.31
CA MET A 327 3.26 -0.55 -14.39
C MET A 327 3.43 -2.01 -14.79
N ASN A 328 2.37 -2.83 -14.74
CA ASN A 328 2.43 -4.20 -15.27
C ASN A 328 2.55 -4.23 -16.80
N LYS A 329 2.33 -3.11 -17.48
CA LYS A 329 2.51 -2.96 -18.93
C LYS A 329 3.94 -2.59 -19.33
N LEU A 330 4.81 -2.32 -18.37
CA LEU A 330 6.22 -2.00 -18.62
C LEU A 330 7.01 -3.28 -18.90
N SER A 331 7.97 -3.21 -19.83
CA SER A 331 8.83 -4.34 -20.19
C SER A 331 9.89 -4.64 -19.12
N ASP A 332 10.30 -3.62 -18.37
CA ASP A 332 11.48 -3.71 -17.53
C ASP A 332 11.14 -3.93 -16.06
N ARG A 333 11.98 -4.72 -15.39
CA ARG A 333 11.91 -4.93 -13.95
C ARG A 333 12.83 -3.96 -13.25
N TYR A 334 12.27 -2.93 -12.62
CA TYR A 334 13.06 -1.96 -11.84
C TYR A 334 13.51 -2.51 -10.48
N VAL A 335 12.67 -3.31 -9.83
CA VAL A 335 12.94 -3.87 -8.51
C VAL A 335 12.72 -5.38 -8.52
N SER A 336 13.55 -6.10 -7.75
CA SER A 336 13.28 -7.48 -7.34
C SER A 336 12.87 -7.51 -5.88
N PHE A 337 11.87 -8.33 -5.55
CA PHE A 337 11.32 -8.42 -4.20
C PHE A 337 12.02 -9.50 -3.40
N ALA A 338 12.24 -9.24 -2.11
CA ALA A 338 12.84 -10.19 -1.21
C ALA A 338 12.02 -11.48 -1.02
N GLY A 339 10.72 -11.44 -1.32
CA GLY A 339 9.81 -12.58 -1.16
C GLY A 339 9.56 -12.92 0.31
N ASN A 340 9.34 -14.20 0.61
CA ASN A 340 9.04 -14.66 1.98
C ASN A 340 10.27 -14.74 2.88
N ASP A 341 11.48 -14.93 2.32
CA ASP A 341 12.73 -15.01 3.09
C ASP A 341 13.57 -13.73 2.92
N LYS A 342 13.09 -12.66 3.57
CA LYS A 342 13.69 -11.34 3.44
C LYS A 342 15.09 -11.27 4.02
N ILE A 343 15.36 -12.02 5.09
CA ILE A 343 16.67 -12.00 5.76
C ILE A 343 17.71 -12.72 4.92
N ALA A 344 17.42 -13.92 4.39
CA ALA A 344 18.36 -14.59 3.48
C ALA A 344 18.58 -13.79 2.19
N TRP A 345 17.55 -13.08 1.71
CA TRP A 345 17.69 -12.15 0.61
C TRP A 345 18.67 -11.01 0.91
N ALA A 346 18.51 -10.32 2.05
CA ALA A 346 19.40 -9.22 2.43
C ALA A 346 20.84 -9.70 2.61
N SER A 347 21.04 -10.82 3.30
CA SER A 347 22.37 -11.42 3.51
C SER A 347 23.08 -11.74 2.20
N ARG A 348 22.35 -12.22 1.17
CA ARG A 348 22.92 -12.48 -0.17
C ARG A 348 23.41 -11.21 -0.87
N ILE A 349 22.79 -10.06 -0.62
CA ILE A 349 23.23 -8.78 -1.19
C ILE A 349 24.47 -8.28 -0.46
N LEU A 350 24.54 -8.46 0.86
CA LEU A 350 25.67 -8.01 1.68
C LEU A 350 26.92 -8.90 1.54
N SER A 351 26.77 -10.17 1.15
CA SER A 351 27.88 -11.12 1.00
C SER A 351 28.59 -11.05 -0.36
N ASN A 352 28.02 -10.34 -1.33
CA ASN A 352 28.55 -10.16 -2.68
C ASN A 352 29.02 -8.73 -2.87
#